data_AF-A0A6G4MVE4-F1
#
_entry.id   AF-A0A6G4MVE4-F1
#
_cell.length_a   1.000
_cell.length_b   1.000
_cell.length_c   1.000
_cell.angle_alpha   90.00
_cell.angle_beta   90.00
_cell.angle_gamma   90.00
#
_symmetry.space_group_name_H-M   'P 1'
#
loop_
_entity.id
_entity.type
_entity.pdbx_description
1 polymer ?
#
loop_
_entity_poly.entity_id
_entity_poly.type
_entity_poly.pdbx_seq_one_letter_code
_entity_poly.pdbx_strand_id
1 'polypeptide(L)'
;LVNRAKRYLAYFQAYTSTFAEVQVLRSMYRQAVSAANIVGLCVGTRPDCVPQAVLDLLSEYHQQGYEVWLELGLQTAHDKTLHRINRGHDFACYQRTARLARERGLKVCAHLIVGLPGESQGHCLQTLEQVVATGVD
;
A
#
# COMPACT_ATOMS: atom_id res chain seq x y z
N LEU A 1 -13.23 -17.44 28.70
CA LEU A 1 -11.86 -17.33 28.12
C LEU A 1 -11.96 -16.68 26.75
N VAL A 2 -11.37 -15.51 26.55
CA VAL A 2 -11.41 -14.80 25.26
C VAL A 2 -10.48 -15.53 24.28
N ASN A 3 -11.02 -16.01 23.17
CA ASN A 3 -10.23 -16.65 22.11
C ASN A 3 -9.46 -15.57 21.35
N ARG A 4 -8.17 -15.40 21.66
CA ARG A 4 -7.30 -14.41 21.02
C ARG A 4 -6.66 -14.98 19.75
N ALA A 5 -6.40 -14.11 18.78
CA ALA A 5 -5.64 -14.48 17.59
C ALA A 5 -4.26 -15.05 17.95
N LYS A 6 -3.77 -16.00 17.15
CA LYS A 6 -2.46 -16.67 17.35
C LYS A 6 -1.41 -16.23 16.33
N ARG A 7 -1.80 -15.43 15.34
CA ARG A 7 -0.95 -14.92 14.25
C ARG A 7 -1.38 -13.50 13.96
N TYR A 8 -0.43 -12.62 13.70
CA TYR A 8 -0.64 -11.19 13.55
C TYR A 8 0.18 -10.65 12.38
N LEU A 9 -0.28 -9.55 11.79
CA LEU A 9 0.50 -8.75 10.84
C LEU A 9 0.98 -7.49 11.57
N ALA A 10 2.25 -7.13 11.38
CA ALA A 10 2.74 -5.84 11.85
C ALA A 10 2.33 -4.76 10.84
N TYR A 11 1.60 -3.75 11.31
CA TYR A 11 1.01 -2.73 10.46
C TYR A 11 1.73 -1.38 10.60
N PHE A 12 2.34 -0.92 9.51
CA PHE A 12 3.01 0.36 9.39
C PHE A 12 2.12 1.32 8.59
N GLN A 13 1.28 2.07 9.29
CA GLN A 13 0.22 2.89 8.69
C GLN A 13 0.48 4.41 8.78
N ALA A 14 1.24 4.87 9.77
CA ALA A 14 1.37 6.28 10.04
C ALA A 14 2.14 7.01 8.92
N TYR A 15 1.56 8.12 8.45
CA TYR A 15 2.14 8.98 7.42
C TYR A 15 2.54 8.21 6.16
N THR A 16 3.70 8.53 5.60
CA THR A 16 4.36 7.76 4.57
C THR A 16 5.35 6.83 5.27
N SER A 17 4.92 5.60 5.59
CA SER A 17 5.76 4.61 6.30
C SER A 17 6.95 4.07 5.48
N THR A 18 7.21 4.69 4.32
CA THR A 18 8.32 4.40 3.40
C THR A 18 9.20 5.63 3.12
N PHE A 19 9.03 6.73 3.87
CA PHE A 19 9.79 7.97 3.65
C PHE A 19 11.23 7.92 4.20
N ALA A 20 11.49 7.05 5.18
CA ALA A 20 12.83 6.89 5.73
C ALA A 20 13.78 6.17 4.76
N GLU A 21 15.08 6.30 4.97
CA GLU A 21 16.08 5.54 4.22
C GLU A 21 15.81 4.03 4.32
N VAL A 22 16.05 3.31 3.22
CA VAL A 22 15.74 1.86 3.13
C VAL A 22 16.38 1.04 4.26
N GLN A 23 17.55 1.46 4.75
CA GLN A 23 18.23 0.78 5.86
C GLN A 23 17.50 0.98 7.20
N VAL A 24 16.91 2.16 7.42
CA VAL A 24 16.08 2.42 8.60
C VAL A 24 14.81 1.58 8.53
N LEU A 25 14.13 1.56 7.37
CA LEU A 25 12.95 0.73 7.14
C LEU A 25 13.24 -0.76 7.37
N ARG A 26 14.37 -1.24 6.84
CA ARG A 26 14.85 -2.61 7.04
C ARG A 26 14.99 -2.96 8.52
N SER A 27 15.63 -2.09 9.30
CA SER A 27 15.80 -2.28 10.74
C SER A 27 14.45 -2.36 11.46
N MET A 28 13.53 -1.44 11.14
CA MET A 28 12.18 -1.40 11.72
C MET A 28 11.35 -2.65 11.39
N TYR A 29 11.32 -3.05 10.12
CA TYR A 29 10.59 -4.25 9.68
C TYR A 29 11.18 -5.51 10.31
N ARG A 30 12.52 -5.62 10.39
CA ARG A 30 13.20 -6.76 11.04
C ARG A 30 12.81 -6.86 12.51
N GLN A 31 12.81 -5.73 13.22
CA GLN A 31 12.39 -5.69 14.61
C GLN A 31 10.94 -6.16 14.77
N ALA A 32 10.04 -5.68 13.92
CA ALA A 32 8.64 -6.07 13.99
C ALA A 32 8.42 -7.57 13.72
N VAL A 33 8.99 -8.13 12.64
CA VAL A 33 8.80 -9.56 12.33
C VAL A 33 9.50 -10.50 13.31
N SER A 34 10.50 -10.02 14.06
CA SER A 34 11.15 -10.80 15.13
C SER A 34 10.27 -11.01 16.37
N ALA A 35 9.17 -10.27 16.49
CA ALA A 35 8.24 -10.46 17.60
C ALA A 35 7.46 -11.77 17.46
N ALA A 36 7.20 -12.44 18.59
CA ALA A 36 6.49 -13.71 18.60
C ALA A 36 5.09 -13.57 17.97
N ASN A 37 4.75 -14.49 17.07
CA ASN A 37 3.46 -14.60 16.37
C ASN A 37 3.22 -13.58 15.23
N ILE A 38 4.20 -12.78 14.83
CA ILE A 38 4.10 -12.00 13.59
C ILE A 38 4.34 -12.92 12.39
N VAL A 39 3.43 -12.89 11.43
CA VAL A 39 3.49 -13.72 10.20
C VAL A 39 3.56 -12.89 8.93
N GLY A 40 3.65 -11.57 9.06
CA GLY A 40 3.65 -10.68 7.91
C GLY A 40 3.65 -9.20 8.23
N LEU A 41 3.63 -8.42 7.16
CA LEU A 41 3.74 -6.97 7.14
C LEU A 41 2.58 -6.38 6.34
N CYS A 42 1.96 -5.33 6.87
CA CYS A 42 1.14 -4.39 6.11
C CYS A 42 1.86 -3.05 6.11
N VAL A 43 2.12 -2.46 4.94
CA VAL A 43 2.83 -1.20 4.81
C VAL A 43 1.99 -0.21 4.01
N GLY A 44 1.44 0.77 4.72
CA GLY A 44 0.65 1.87 4.18
C GLY A 44 1.52 3.03 3.74
N THR A 45 1.31 3.50 2.51
CA THR A 45 2.09 4.61 1.95
C THR A 45 1.39 5.32 0.79
N ARG A 46 2.02 6.38 0.29
CA ARG A 46 1.63 7.05 -0.95
C ARG A 46 2.30 6.39 -2.16
N PRO A 47 1.61 6.30 -3.31
CA PRO A 47 2.18 5.75 -4.54
C PRO A 47 3.53 6.32 -4.97
N ASP A 48 3.75 7.62 -4.78
CA ASP A 48 4.95 8.34 -5.20
C ASP A 48 6.10 8.27 -4.18
N CYS A 49 5.88 7.62 -3.03
CA CYS A 49 6.88 7.47 -1.98
C CYS A 49 7.41 6.03 -1.85
N VAL A 50 7.31 5.22 -2.91
CA VAL A 50 7.74 3.82 -2.91
C VAL A 50 8.85 3.63 -3.95
N PRO A 51 10.11 4.00 -3.64
CA PRO A 51 11.21 3.76 -4.55
C PRO A 51 11.45 2.26 -4.73
N GLN A 52 12.11 1.87 -5.83
CA GLN A 52 12.35 0.46 -6.15
C GLN A 52 13.03 -0.30 -5.00
N ALA A 53 13.99 0.33 -4.31
CA ALA A 53 14.66 -0.28 -3.16
C ALA A 53 13.71 -0.65 -2.00
N VAL A 54 12.59 0.07 -1.83
CA VAL A 54 11.56 -0.28 -0.84
C VAL A 54 10.73 -1.46 -1.32
N LEU A 55 10.36 -1.50 -2.61
CA LEU A 55 9.66 -2.65 -3.19
C LEU A 55 10.53 -3.92 -3.10
N ASP A 56 11.82 -3.80 -3.39
CA ASP A 56 12.78 -4.90 -3.30
C ASP A 56 12.91 -5.37 -1.85
N LEU A 57 13.02 -4.46 -0.87
CA LEU A 57 13.02 -4.79 0.55
C LEU A 57 11.76 -5.55 0.99
N LEU A 58 10.58 -5.10 0.57
CA LEU A 58 9.32 -5.80 0.89
C LEU A 58 9.27 -7.18 0.22
N SER A 59 9.79 -7.29 -1.00
CA SER A 59 9.89 -8.56 -1.72
C SER A 59 10.81 -9.55 -1.01
N GLU A 60 11.90 -9.10 -0.38
CA GLU A 60 12.77 -9.97 0.40
C GLU A 60 12.02 -10.62 1.57
N TYR A 61 11.12 -9.89 2.25
CA TYR A 61 10.29 -10.47 3.30
C TYR A 61 9.26 -11.45 2.72
N HIS A 62 8.66 -11.13 1.58
CA HIS A 62 7.77 -12.06 0.89
C HIS A 62 8.48 -13.37 0.53
N GLN A 63 9.71 -13.30 0.01
CA GLN A 63 10.55 -14.47 -0.32
C GLN A 63 10.96 -15.29 0.91
N GLN A 64 11.03 -14.66 2.09
CA GLN A 64 11.24 -15.35 3.37
C GLN A 64 9.99 -16.07 3.88
N GLY A 65 8.86 -15.99 3.17
CA GLY A 65 7.60 -16.66 3.52
C GLY A 65 6.64 -15.81 4.35
N TYR A 66 6.92 -14.52 4.53
CA TYR A 66 6.00 -13.60 5.19
C TYR A 66 4.86 -13.18 4.25
N GLU A 67 3.67 -13.00 4.80
CA GLU A 67 2.56 -12.34 4.11
C GLU A 67 2.85 -10.83 4.03
N VAL A 68 2.93 -10.25 2.83
CA VAL A 68 3.27 -8.82 2.68
C VAL A 68 2.22 -8.10 1.84
N TRP A 69 1.62 -7.07 2.44
CA TRP A 69 0.66 -6.17 1.81
C TRP A 69 1.26 -4.77 1.68
N LEU A 70 1.30 -4.26 0.45
CA LEU A 70 1.56 -2.86 0.15
C LEU A 70 0.21 -2.15 0.00
N GLU A 71 -0.09 -1.24 0.92
CA GLU A 71 -1.33 -0.47 0.90
C GLU A 71 -1.06 0.93 0.34
N LEU A 72 -1.70 1.24 -0.79
CA LEU A 72 -1.48 2.46 -1.54
C LEU A 72 -2.65 3.43 -1.36
N GLY A 73 -2.36 4.59 -0.78
CA GLY A 73 -3.32 5.68 -0.63
C GLY A 73 -3.60 6.41 -1.94
N LEU A 74 -4.45 5.87 -2.81
CA LEU A 74 -4.87 6.50 -4.06
C LEU A 74 -5.98 7.55 -3.85
N GLN A 75 -6.99 7.18 -3.08
CA GLN A 75 -8.26 7.90 -2.83
C GLN A 75 -9.23 7.92 -4.01
N THR A 76 -8.77 8.27 -5.21
CA THR A 76 -9.59 8.29 -6.44
C THR A 76 -8.72 8.13 -7.68
N ALA A 77 -9.25 7.56 -8.75
CA ALA A 77 -8.55 7.46 -10.04
C ALA A 77 -8.67 8.73 -10.90
N HIS A 78 -9.36 9.77 -10.41
CA HIS A 78 -9.62 11.01 -11.14
C HIS A 78 -8.58 12.09 -10.84
N ASP A 79 -7.66 12.33 -11.77
CA ASP A 79 -6.57 13.32 -11.59
C ASP A 79 -7.07 14.74 -11.27
N LYS A 80 -8.21 15.15 -11.83
CA LYS A 80 -8.84 16.43 -11.48
C LYS A 80 -9.22 16.51 -10.00
N THR A 81 -9.76 15.42 -9.45
CA THR A 81 -10.10 15.33 -8.03
C THR A 81 -8.82 15.28 -7.19
N LEU A 82 -7.83 14.46 -7.58
CA LEU A 82 -6.53 14.35 -6.90
C LEU A 82 -5.83 15.71 -6.79
N HIS A 83 -5.85 16.49 -7.87
CA HIS A 83 -5.32 17.85 -7.89
C HIS A 83 -6.11 18.77 -6.94
N ARG A 84 -7.45 18.73 -6.99
CA ARG A 84 -8.32 19.55 -6.14
C ARG A 84 -8.10 19.33 -4.65
N ILE A 85 -7.84 18.08 -4.24
CA ILE A 85 -7.58 17.75 -2.82
C ILE A 85 -6.09 17.83 -2.45
N ASN A 86 -5.24 18.34 -3.35
CA ASN A 86 -3.80 18.45 -3.17
C ASN A 86 -3.13 17.11 -2.80
N ARG A 87 -3.46 16.03 -3.52
CA ARG A 87 -2.97 14.67 -3.19
C ARG A 87 -1.45 14.52 -3.41
N GLY A 88 -0.90 15.20 -4.42
CA GLY A 88 0.54 15.21 -4.71
C GLY A 88 1.04 14.08 -5.62
N HIS A 89 0.16 13.24 -6.16
CA HIS A 89 0.45 12.27 -7.22
C HIS A 89 -0.77 12.08 -8.13
N ASP A 90 -0.56 11.48 -9.31
CA ASP A 90 -1.61 11.14 -10.28
C ASP A 90 -1.99 9.65 -10.23
N PHE A 91 -3.01 9.26 -10.98
CA PHE A 91 -3.43 7.87 -11.11
C PHE A 91 -2.37 7.02 -11.82
N ALA A 92 -1.64 7.59 -12.80
CA ALA A 92 -0.58 6.89 -13.49
C ALA A 92 0.55 6.45 -12.55
N CYS A 93 0.90 7.27 -11.54
CA CYS A 93 1.85 6.92 -10.49
C CYS A 93 1.38 5.72 -9.69
N TYR A 94 0.12 5.70 -9.28
CA TYR A 94 -0.48 4.55 -8.63
C TYR A 94 -0.39 3.29 -9.48
N GLN A 95 -0.73 3.37 -10.77
CA GLN A 95 -0.69 2.22 -11.66
C GLN A 95 0.72 1.65 -11.81
N ARG A 96 1.73 2.52 -11.95
CA ARG A 96 3.14 2.08 -12.02
C ARG A 96 3.56 1.39 -10.73
N THR A 97 3.32 2.00 -9.58
CA THR A 97 3.72 1.45 -8.28
C THR A 97 3.02 0.12 -7.98
N ALA A 98 1.71 0.02 -8.24
CA ALA A 98 0.95 -1.20 -8.07
C ALA A 98 1.49 -2.34 -8.95
N ARG A 99 1.74 -2.09 -10.25
CA ARG A 99 2.30 -3.10 -11.16
C ARG A 99 3.69 -3.57 -10.73
N LEU A 100 4.59 -2.64 -10.40
CA LEU A 100 5.94 -2.96 -9.94
C LEU A 100 5.94 -3.78 -8.64
N ALA A 101 4.98 -3.53 -7.74
CA ALA A 101 4.79 -4.32 -6.53
C ALA A 101 4.31 -5.74 -6.84
N ARG A 102 3.32 -5.88 -7.72
CA ARG A 102 2.80 -7.20 -8.15
C ARG A 102 3.84 -8.04 -8.88
N GLU A 103 4.66 -7.42 -9.73
CA GLU A 103 5.78 -8.09 -10.41
C GLU A 103 6.78 -8.73 -9.43
N ARG A 104 6.81 -8.25 -8.17
CA ARG A 104 7.62 -8.79 -7.06
C ARG A 104 6.85 -9.76 -6.16
N GLY A 105 5.63 -10.13 -6.51
CA GLY A 105 4.78 -11.02 -5.72
C GLY A 105 4.13 -10.37 -4.50
N LEU A 106 4.19 -9.04 -4.38
CA LEU A 106 3.54 -8.32 -3.27
C LEU A 106 2.04 -8.20 -3.51
N LYS A 107 1.25 -8.36 -2.44
CA LYS A 107 -0.18 -8.03 -2.47
C LYS A 107 -0.38 -6.53 -2.40
N VAL A 108 -1.33 -6.00 -3.15
CA VAL A 108 -1.62 -4.57 -3.28
C VAL A 108 -3.04 -4.27 -2.82
N CYS A 109 -3.17 -3.44 -1.79
CA CYS A 109 -4.45 -2.87 -1.37
C CYS A 109 -4.52 -1.40 -1.83
N ALA A 110 -5.67 -0.97 -2.36
CA ALA A 110 -5.93 0.45 -2.63
C ALA A 110 -6.86 1.04 -1.58
N HIS A 111 -6.48 2.18 -1.02
CA HIS A 111 -7.40 2.98 -0.20
C HIS A 111 -8.14 3.99 -1.08
N LEU A 112 -9.46 3.96 -1.02
CA LEU A 112 -10.37 4.81 -1.78
C LEU A 112 -11.23 5.66 -0.84
N ILE A 113 -11.61 6.86 -1.27
CA ILE A 113 -12.60 7.70 -0.59
C ILE A 113 -13.75 7.95 -1.55
N VAL A 114 -14.95 7.55 -1.14
CA VAL A 114 -16.17 7.75 -1.92
C VAL A 114 -16.74 9.14 -1.64
N GLY A 115 -17.11 9.87 -2.69
CA GLY A 115 -17.79 11.17 -2.56
C GLY A 115 -16.85 12.35 -2.33
N LEU A 116 -15.65 12.31 -2.90
CA LEU A 116 -14.73 13.45 -2.87
C LEU A 116 -15.33 14.69 -3.60
N PRO A 117 -14.88 15.92 -3.28
CA PRO A 117 -15.46 17.13 -3.83
C PRO A 117 -15.48 17.17 -5.37
N GLY A 118 -16.68 17.15 -5.95
CA GLY A 118 -16.90 17.16 -7.40
C GLY A 118 -17.07 15.78 -8.03
N GLU A 119 -16.98 14.70 -7.25
CA GLU A 119 -17.24 13.35 -7.73
C GLU A 119 -18.72 12.99 -7.65
N SER A 120 -19.17 12.26 -8.66
CA SER A 120 -20.48 11.63 -8.72
C SER A 120 -20.36 10.14 -8.42
N GLN A 121 -21.49 9.45 -8.29
CA GLN A 121 -21.53 7.99 -8.20
C GLN A 121 -20.77 7.33 -9.37
N GLY A 122 -20.90 7.87 -10.59
CA GLY A 122 -20.19 7.35 -11.76
C GLY A 122 -18.68 7.44 -11.62
N HIS A 123 -18.16 8.53 -11.05
CA HIS A 123 -16.73 8.66 -10.77
C HIS A 123 -16.24 7.61 -9.77
N CYS A 124 -17.04 7.32 -8.74
CA CYS A 124 -16.69 6.31 -7.73
C CYS A 124 -16.65 4.89 -8.32
N LEU A 125 -17.62 4.54 -9.16
CA LEU A 125 -17.65 3.24 -9.86
C LEU A 125 -16.49 3.11 -10.85
N GLN A 126 -16.20 4.16 -11.61
CA GLN A 126 -15.05 4.17 -12.51
C GLN A 126 -13.72 3.99 -11.75
N THR A 127 -13.56 4.63 -10.59
CA THR A 127 -12.39 4.42 -9.72
C THR A 127 -12.27 2.95 -9.31
N LEU A 128 -13.36 2.32 -8.87
CA LEU A 128 -13.39 0.91 -8.50
C LEU A 128 -12.96 0.01 -9.68
N GLU A 129 -13.56 0.21 -10.86
CA GLU A 129 -13.21 -0.55 -12.07
C GLU A 129 -11.73 -0.39 -12.45
N GLN A 130 -11.21 0.84 -12.36
CA GLN A 130 -9.83 1.14 -12.72
C GLN A 130 -8.80 0.55 -11.76
N VAL A 131 -9.07 0.52 -10.45
CA VAL A 131 -8.14 -0.12 -9.50
C VAL A 131 -8.16 -1.64 -9.64
N VAL A 132 -9.33 -2.25 -9.86
CA VAL A 132 -9.46 -3.69 -10.16
C VAL A 132 -8.68 -4.04 -11.44
N ALA A 133 -8.86 -3.27 -12.51
CA ALA A 133 -8.12 -3.46 -13.76
C ALA A 133 -6.60 -3.25 -13.61
N THR A 134 -6.17 -2.46 -12.61
CA THR A 134 -4.75 -2.24 -12.31
C THR A 134 -4.14 -3.43 -11.54
N GLY A 135 -4.96 -4.22 -10.86
CA GLY A 135 -4.56 -5.42 -10.13
C GLY A 135 -4.48 -5.24 -8.62
N VAL A 136 -5.42 -4.52 -7.99
CA VAL A 136 -5.60 -4.68 -6.54
C VAL A 136 -6.02 -6.10 -6.20
N ASP A 137 -5.60 -6.59 -5.03
CA ASP A 137 -5.97 -7.91 -4.49
C ASP A 137 -7.21 -7.86 -3.59
#